data_AF-A0A936LSK7-F1
#
_entry.id   AF-A0A936LSK7-F1
#
_cell.length_a   1.000
_cell.length_b   1.000
_cell.length_c   1.000
_cell.angle_alpha   90.00
_cell.angle_beta   90.00
_cell.angle_gamma   90.00
#
_symmetry.space_group_name_H-M   'P 1'
#
loop_
_entity.id
_entity.type
_entity.pdbx_description
1 polymer ?
#
loop_
_entity_poly.entity_id
_entity_poly.type
_entity_poly.pdbx_seq_one_letter_code
_entity_poly.pdbx_strand_id
1 'polypeptide(L)'
;MLRRRSLIAFPLVTGLVLLVCASAQAQWSDDDEPPPLFLLTDQVIDLAVDRIVDDMADHYKFDEDQFLTVREEIRARFPQFLKENRNEFIRIMNDYAVALLGEDPPSPQFVADWAQRTQPLLTNFVGLIRETADTIRPVLNDQQQLQMDGELAAFNVGVDYATRRLQVWSDGGFDWETEWVRSEKFREEQARREQAVVRAQEEAKTAALTGQPMPELGPLDGEVTPPPATGGAQPTAKPAPVSTRPAEARPKDDWEIYTEQFIQRYKLDAAQQESARRILASSQQDRDRYLARRGSDIQAAERKLAAAANDDERARAKAERERLRAPIDRTFSRLKERLDVLPSRKQRAEAAKADTERPPAGKAREGERSAEGAATSSGAGGGERRGQ
;
A
#
# COMPACT_ATOMS: atom_id res chain seq x y z
N MET A 1 19.49 -6.63 -19.64
CA MET A 1 19.53 -7.11 -18.24
C MET A 1 19.49 -5.92 -17.28
N LEU A 2 18.32 -5.30 -17.10
CA LEU A 2 18.16 -4.11 -16.26
C LEU A 2 17.59 -4.49 -14.89
N ARG A 3 18.38 -4.21 -13.85
CA ARG A 3 18.12 -4.52 -12.44
C ARG A 3 16.79 -3.90 -11.98
N ARG A 4 15.85 -4.74 -11.54
CA ARG A 4 14.69 -4.35 -10.72
C ARG A 4 15.22 -3.74 -9.42
N ARG A 5 15.04 -2.44 -9.20
CA ARG A 5 15.04 -1.85 -7.85
C ARG A 5 13.59 -1.90 -7.36
N SER A 6 13.16 -3.07 -6.90
CA SER A 6 11.98 -3.13 -6.04
C SER A 6 12.44 -2.57 -4.68
N LEU A 7 11.82 -1.47 -4.26
CA LEU A 7 11.84 -1.05 -2.85
C LEU A 7 11.07 -2.10 -2.04
N ILE A 8 11.70 -3.26 -1.82
CA ILE A 8 11.28 -4.24 -0.82
C ILE A 8 11.92 -3.74 0.47
N ALA A 9 11.30 -2.72 1.06
CA ALA A 9 11.57 -2.40 2.45
C ALA A 9 10.77 -3.40 3.29
N PHE A 10 11.48 -4.39 3.84
CA PHE A 10 11.14 -5.25 4.99
C PHE A 10 9.79 -6.02 5.01
N PRO A 11 9.73 -7.28 4.51
CA PRO A 11 8.60 -8.17 4.81
C PRO A 11 8.46 -8.46 6.33
N LEU A 12 9.55 -8.52 7.09
CA LEU A 12 9.55 -8.85 8.52
C LEU A 12 8.94 -7.75 9.42
N VAL A 13 9.07 -6.47 9.06
CA VAL A 13 8.58 -5.34 9.90
C VAL A 13 7.27 -4.77 9.36
N THR A 14 7.09 -4.75 8.02
CA THR A 14 5.86 -4.21 7.42
C THR A 14 4.68 -5.17 7.58
N GLY A 15 4.92 -6.48 7.71
CA GLY A 15 3.86 -7.48 7.86
C GLY A 15 3.10 -7.43 9.19
N LEU A 16 3.74 -6.99 10.29
CA LEU A 16 3.13 -7.03 11.62
C LEU A 16 2.26 -5.80 11.94
N VAL A 17 2.42 -4.69 11.23
CA VAL A 17 1.89 -3.36 11.65
C VAL A 17 0.63 -2.92 10.87
N LEU A 18 0.21 -3.61 9.80
CA LEU A 18 -0.80 -3.08 8.85
C LEU A 18 -2.09 -3.90 8.69
N LEU A 19 -2.82 -4.19 9.78
CA LEU A 19 -4.19 -4.72 9.64
C LEU A 19 -5.09 -4.48 10.87
N VAL A 20 -5.89 -3.40 10.89
CA VAL A 20 -7.05 -3.27 11.80
C VAL A 20 -8.22 -2.54 11.10
N CYS A 21 -9.40 -3.20 11.08
CA CYS A 21 -10.73 -2.70 11.50
C CYS A 21 -11.88 -3.44 10.79
N ALA A 22 -12.56 -4.33 11.50
CA ALA A 22 -13.98 -4.61 11.29
C ALA A 22 -14.64 -4.81 12.67
N SER A 23 -15.58 -3.93 13.00
CA SER A 23 -16.22 -3.79 14.30
C SER A 23 -17.38 -4.78 14.47
N ALA A 24 -17.32 -5.60 15.52
CA ALA A 24 -18.48 -6.29 16.08
C ALA A 24 -18.67 -5.82 17.52
N GLN A 25 -19.74 -5.06 17.77
CA GLN A 25 -20.17 -4.69 19.11
C GLN A 25 -20.98 -5.86 19.69
N ALA A 26 -20.41 -6.58 20.65
CA ALA A 26 -21.16 -7.42 21.57
C ALA A 26 -21.13 -6.74 22.95
N GLN A 27 -22.20 -6.87 23.73
CA GLN A 27 -22.27 -6.41 25.13
C GLN A 27 -21.47 -7.40 25.99
N TRP A 28 -20.50 -6.90 26.78
CA TRP A 28 -19.57 -7.74 27.55
C TRP A 28 -20.05 -7.86 29.01
N SER A 29 -20.05 -9.08 29.53
CA SER A 29 -20.20 -9.41 30.96
C SER A 29 -18.87 -9.14 31.68
N ASP A 30 -18.91 -8.59 32.90
CA ASP A 30 -17.72 -8.21 33.70
C ASP A 30 -16.79 -9.38 34.09
N ASP A 31 -17.17 -10.64 33.84
CA ASP A 31 -16.42 -11.84 34.24
C ASP A 31 -15.76 -12.62 33.08
N ASP A 32 -15.94 -12.20 31.82
CA ASP A 32 -15.35 -12.91 30.67
C ASP A 32 -14.07 -12.20 30.20
N GLU A 33 -12.97 -12.97 30.10
CA GLU A 33 -11.75 -12.51 29.44
C GLU A 33 -12.11 -11.83 28.11
N PRO A 34 -11.58 -10.62 27.83
CA PRO A 34 -11.90 -9.90 26.62
C PRO A 34 -11.64 -10.83 25.43
N PRO A 35 -12.62 -11.07 24.54
CA PRO A 35 -12.44 -12.00 23.43
C PRO A 35 -11.18 -11.58 22.68
N PRO A 36 -10.26 -12.52 22.37
CA PRO A 36 -8.99 -12.18 21.77
C PRO A 36 -9.25 -11.29 20.55
N LEU A 37 -8.50 -10.19 20.42
CA LEU A 37 -8.44 -9.47 19.15
C LEU A 37 -8.27 -10.53 18.06
N PHE A 38 -9.17 -10.52 17.08
CA PHE A 38 -9.27 -11.54 16.02
C PHE A 38 -7.91 -11.90 15.38
N LEU A 39 -6.96 -10.98 15.45
CA LEU A 39 -5.64 -11.02 14.84
C LEU A 39 -4.58 -11.84 15.59
N LEU A 40 -4.77 -12.13 16.87
CA LEU A 40 -3.75 -12.83 17.67
C LEU A 40 -4.14 -14.27 18.03
N THR A 41 -5.12 -14.87 17.34
CA THR A 41 -5.45 -16.29 17.50
C THR A 41 -4.29 -17.19 17.08
N ASP A 42 -4.17 -18.38 17.68
CA ASP A 42 -3.07 -19.32 17.39
C ASP A 42 -2.96 -19.64 15.90
N GLN A 43 -4.10 -19.85 15.23
CA GLN A 43 -4.14 -20.10 13.79
C GLN A 43 -3.63 -18.90 12.98
N VAL A 44 -3.99 -17.67 13.36
CA VAL A 44 -3.52 -16.47 12.64
C VAL A 44 -2.02 -16.28 12.86
N ILE A 45 -1.52 -16.54 14.06
CA ILE A 45 -0.08 -16.50 14.37
C ILE A 45 0.68 -17.49 13.50
N ASP A 46 0.23 -18.75 13.43
CA ASP A 46 0.87 -19.80 12.63
C ASP A 46 0.90 -19.43 11.13
N LEU A 47 -0.22 -18.92 10.60
CA LEU A 47 -0.31 -18.48 9.20
C LEU A 47 0.58 -17.26 8.92
N ALA A 48 0.68 -16.32 9.86
CA ALA A 48 1.55 -15.16 9.73
C ALA A 48 3.03 -15.58 9.73
N VAL A 49 3.42 -16.49 10.61
CA VAL A 49 4.77 -17.06 10.65
C VAL A 49 5.12 -17.77 9.35
N ASP A 50 4.23 -18.63 8.84
CA ASP A 50 4.46 -19.31 7.56
C ASP A 50 4.63 -18.31 6.42
N ARG A 51 3.80 -17.27 6.37
CA ARG A 51 3.89 -16.22 5.36
C ARG A 51 5.23 -15.46 5.42
N ILE A 52 5.71 -15.16 6.62
CA ILE A 52 7.00 -14.50 6.84
C ILE A 52 8.14 -15.38 6.32
N VAL A 53 8.14 -16.68 6.65
CA VAL A 53 9.15 -17.63 6.20
C VAL A 53 9.15 -17.74 4.67
N ASP A 54 7.97 -17.83 4.05
CA ASP A 54 7.84 -17.88 2.59
C ASP A 54 8.42 -16.61 1.92
N ASP A 55 8.15 -15.43 2.48
CA ASP A 55 8.72 -14.16 1.99
C ASP A 55 10.24 -14.11 2.17
N MET A 56 10.77 -14.64 3.28
CA MET A 56 12.22 -14.77 3.49
C MET A 56 12.86 -15.71 2.47
N ALA A 57 12.25 -16.87 2.22
CA ALA A 57 12.73 -17.81 1.21
C ALA A 57 12.80 -17.20 -0.18
N ASP A 58 11.77 -16.47 -0.61
CA ASP A 58 11.83 -15.78 -1.90
C ASP A 58 12.88 -14.67 -1.90
N HIS A 59 13.01 -13.91 -0.81
CA HIS A 59 13.91 -12.75 -0.75
C HIS A 59 15.39 -13.12 -0.69
N TYR A 60 15.73 -14.15 0.07
CA TYR A 60 17.10 -14.67 0.22
C TYR A 60 17.42 -15.81 -0.76
N LYS A 61 16.43 -16.28 -1.52
CA LYS A 61 16.55 -17.43 -2.44
C LYS A 61 17.06 -18.67 -1.69
N PHE A 62 16.38 -19.01 -0.59
CA PHE A 62 16.70 -20.23 0.15
C PHE A 62 16.56 -21.46 -0.75
N ASP A 63 17.47 -22.41 -0.59
CA ASP A 63 17.24 -23.78 -1.03
C ASP A 63 16.26 -24.50 -0.07
N GLU A 64 15.95 -25.76 -0.39
CA GLU A 64 14.97 -26.54 0.37
C GLU A 64 15.42 -26.79 1.82
N ASP A 65 16.70 -27.11 2.03
CA ASP A 65 17.24 -27.39 3.36
C ASP A 65 17.27 -26.10 4.21
N GLN A 66 17.75 -24.99 3.62
CA GLN A 66 17.72 -23.67 4.25
C GLN A 66 16.31 -23.24 4.63
N PHE A 67 15.33 -23.42 3.73
CA PHE A 67 13.94 -23.08 4.00
C PHE A 67 13.39 -23.87 5.18
N LEU A 68 13.59 -25.20 5.21
CA LEU A 68 13.10 -26.04 6.30
C LEU A 68 13.72 -25.66 7.64
N THR A 69 15.04 -25.44 7.69
CA THR A 69 15.72 -25.02 8.93
C THR A 69 15.25 -23.65 9.41
N VAL A 70 15.17 -22.65 8.52
CA VAL A 70 14.69 -21.31 8.88
C VAL A 70 13.24 -21.36 9.35
N ARG A 71 12.40 -22.15 8.69
CA ARG A 71 11.00 -22.33 9.08
C ARG A 71 10.88 -22.91 10.48
N GLU A 72 11.66 -23.94 10.79
CA GLU A 72 11.66 -24.59 12.10
C GLU A 72 12.06 -23.60 13.20
N GLU A 73 13.17 -22.87 13.00
CA GLU A 73 13.65 -21.87 13.97
C GLU A 73 12.61 -20.76 14.24
N ILE A 74 12.02 -20.19 13.19
CA ILE A 74 11.02 -19.12 13.35
C ILE A 74 9.75 -19.67 14.02
N ARG A 75 9.28 -20.86 13.64
CA ARG A 75 8.10 -21.51 14.24
C ARG A 75 8.31 -21.89 15.70
N ALA A 76 9.53 -22.23 16.10
CA ALA A 76 9.83 -22.57 17.49
C ALA A 76 9.73 -21.34 18.40
N ARG A 77 10.15 -20.16 17.93
CA ARG A 77 10.38 -19.00 18.81
C ARG A 77 9.29 -17.93 18.73
N PHE A 78 8.86 -17.55 17.53
CA PHE A 78 7.95 -16.41 17.35
C PHE A 78 6.54 -16.66 17.91
N PRO A 79 5.89 -17.81 17.67
CA PRO A 79 4.60 -18.10 18.28
C PRO A 79 4.65 -18.08 19.80
N GLN A 80 5.74 -18.60 20.39
CA GLN A 80 5.92 -18.60 21.84
C GLN A 80 6.00 -17.17 22.38
N PHE A 81 6.85 -16.31 21.80
CA PHE A 81 6.95 -14.90 22.18
C PHE A 81 5.59 -14.18 22.10
N LEU A 82 4.84 -14.39 21.01
CA LEU A 82 3.52 -13.77 20.84
C LEU A 82 2.49 -14.29 21.86
N LYS A 83 2.56 -15.57 22.23
CA LYS A 83 1.69 -16.17 23.27
C LYS A 83 2.01 -15.63 24.66
N GLU A 84 3.29 -15.55 25.01
CA GLU A 84 3.75 -15.04 26.31
C GLU A 84 3.40 -13.56 26.52
N ASN A 85 3.42 -12.77 25.45
CA ASN A 85 3.15 -11.33 25.49
C ASN A 85 1.73 -10.96 25.00
N ARG A 86 0.87 -11.94 24.73
CA ARG A 86 -0.42 -11.75 24.05
C ARG A 86 -1.29 -10.70 24.73
N ASN A 87 -1.43 -10.80 26.05
CA ASN A 87 -2.30 -9.92 26.83
C ASN A 87 -1.81 -8.47 26.80
N GLU A 88 -0.50 -8.26 26.89
CA GLU A 88 0.06 -6.91 26.83
C GLU A 88 -0.05 -6.33 25.41
N PHE A 89 0.17 -7.14 24.37
CA PHE A 89 -0.08 -6.71 22.98
C PHE A 89 -1.54 -6.30 22.78
N ILE A 90 -2.51 -7.09 23.27
CA ILE A 90 -3.93 -6.76 23.17
C ILE A 90 -4.21 -5.42 23.85
N ARG A 91 -3.66 -5.21 25.05
CA ARG A 91 -3.84 -3.97 25.79
C ARG A 91 -3.26 -2.76 25.06
N ILE A 92 -2.01 -2.84 24.60
CA ILE A 92 -1.33 -1.77 23.84
C ILE A 92 -2.07 -1.44 22.55
N MET A 93 -2.55 -2.45 21.82
CA MET A 93 -3.30 -2.26 20.59
C MET A 93 -4.68 -1.65 20.83
N ASN A 94 -5.35 -2.02 21.93
CA ASN A 94 -6.61 -1.40 22.32
C ASN A 94 -6.40 0.07 22.70
N ASP A 95 -5.38 0.38 23.50
CA ASP A 95 -5.04 1.76 23.87
C ASP A 95 -4.72 2.61 22.63
N TYR A 96 -3.96 2.05 21.68
CA TYR A 96 -3.67 2.69 20.39
C TYR A 96 -4.93 2.92 19.56
N ALA A 97 -5.83 1.93 19.46
CA ALA A 97 -7.07 2.05 18.72
C ALA A 97 -8.00 3.12 19.34
N VAL A 98 -8.09 3.18 20.67
CA VAL A 98 -8.85 4.23 21.37
C VAL A 98 -8.28 5.61 21.03
N ALA A 99 -6.95 5.80 21.09
CA ALA A 99 -6.30 7.06 20.76
C ALA A 99 -6.48 7.48 19.29
N LEU A 100 -6.51 6.50 18.37
CA LEU A 100 -6.67 6.74 16.94
C LEU A 100 -8.12 7.07 16.53
N LEU A 101 -9.09 6.39 17.16
CA LEU A 101 -10.51 6.54 16.87
C LEU A 101 -11.14 7.73 17.62
N GLY A 102 -10.58 8.13 18.76
CA GLY A 102 -11.00 9.29 19.53
C GLY A 102 -11.06 10.59 18.72
N GLU A 103 -11.96 11.49 19.10
CA GLU A 103 -12.09 12.82 18.48
C GLU A 103 -10.96 13.75 18.90
N ASP A 104 -10.57 13.69 20.18
CA ASP A 104 -9.51 14.51 20.76
C ASP A 104 -8.15 13.78 20.74
N PRO A 105 -7.03 14.51 20.68
CA PRO A 105 -5.71 13.91 20.84
C PRO A 105 -5.56 13.28 22.23
N PRO A 106 -4.81 12.17 22.36
CA PRO A 106 -4.52 11.59 23.68
C PRO A 106 -3.69 12.57 24.51
N SER A 107 -3.85 12.50 25.84
CA SER A 107 -3.04 13.32 26.74
C SER A 107 -1.57 12.86 26.74
N PRO A 108 -0.60 13.76 27.01
CA PRO A 108 0.80 13.37 27.11
C PRO A 108 1.05 12.26 28.14
N GLN A 109 0.34 12.27 29.28
CA GLN A 109 0.45 11.21 30.28
C GLN A 109 -0.04 9.86 29.75
N PHE A 110 -1.16 9.83 29.02
CA PHE A 110 -1.65 8.60 28.40
C PHE A 110 -0.61 8.00 27.45
N VAL A 111 0.02 8.83 26.62
CA VAL A 111 1.06 8.39 25.68
C VAL A 111 2.32 7.95 26.42
N ALA A 112 2.68 8.62 27.52
CA ALA A 112 3.80 8.22 28.37
C ALA A 112 3.60 6.83 28.99
N ASP A 113 2.44 6.57 29.59
CA ASP A 113 2.10 5.27 30.19
C ASP A 113 2.04 4.15 29.14
N TRP A 114 1.58 4.47 27.93
CA TRP A 114 1.60 3.56 26.79
C TRP A 114 3.03 3.26 26.32
N ALA A 115 3.89 4.28 26.22
CA ALA A 115 5.27 4.13 25.78
C ALA A 115 6.10 3.30 26.77
N GLN A 116 5.96 3.55 28.08
CA GLN A 116 6.64 2.78 29.14
C GLN A 116 6.32 1.29 29.08
N ARG A 117 5.07 0.92 28.75
CA ARG A 117 4.66 -0.49 28.59
C ARG A 117 5.15 -1.10 27.27
N THR A 118 5.24 -0.29 26.23
CA THR A 118 5.65 -0.75 24.89
C THR A 118 7.16 -1.00 24.79
N GLN A 119 7.99 -0.20 25.49
CA GLN A 119 9.45 -0.32 25.49
C GLN A 119 9.99 -1.74 25.78
N PRO A 120 9.58 -2.44 26.86
CA PRO A 120 10.07 -3.79 27.14
C PRO A 120 9.66 -4.79 26.06
N LEU A 121 8.45 -4.67 25.49
CA LEU A 121 8.03 -5.53 24.37
C LEU A 121 8.90 -5.34 23.13
N LEU A 122 9.17 -4.09 22.75
CA LEU A 122 10.06 -3.78 21.64
C LEU A 122 11.48 -4.33 21.89
N THR A 123 12.01 -4.12 23.09
CA THR A 123 13.34 -4.60 23.49
C THR A 123 13.43 -6.12 23.38
N ASN A 124 12.45 -6.84 23.92
CA ASN A 124 12.40 -8.30 23.87
C ASN A 124 12.25 -8.82 22.43
N PHE A 125 11.41 -8.15 21.62
CA PHE A 125 11.23 -8.50 20.21
C PHE A 125 12.51 -8.30 19.38
N VAL A 126 13.26 -7.22 19.63
CA VAL A 126 14.55 -6.98 18.98
C VAL A 126 15.57 -8.04 19.38
N GLY A 127 15.59 -8.45 20.66
CA GLY A 127 16.39 -9.58 21.13
C GLY A 127 16.06 -10.86 20.37
N LEU A 128 14.78 -11.20 20.28
CA LEU A 128 14.29 -12.37 19.53
C LEU A 128 14.76 -12.37 18.07
N ILE A 129 14.65 -11.23 17.37
CA ILE A 129 15.11 -11.10 15.98
C ILE A 129 16.62 -11.35 15.88
N ARG A 130 17.42 -10.77 16.76
CA ARG A 130 18.89 -10.92 16.76
C ARG A 130 19.30 -12.36 17.04
N GLU A 131 18.74 -12.98 18.07
CA GLU A 131 19.02 -14.38 18.42
C GLU A 131 18.61 -15.35 17.30
N THR A 132 17.47 -15.07 16.64
CA THR A 132 17.01 -15.86 15.49
C THR A 132 17.95 -15.68 14.29
N ALA A 133 18.36 -14.46 14.00
CA ALA A 133 19.32 -14.18 12.94
C ALA A 133 20.68 -14.85 13.19
N ASP A 134 21.18 -14.80 14.43
CA ASP A 134 22.43 -15.47 14.83
C ASP A 134 22.34 -16.99 14.65
N THR A 135 21.17 -17.58 14.89
CA THR A 135 20.93 -19.03 14.71
C THR A 135 20.82 -19.41 13.23
N ILE A 136 20.16 -18.58 12.42
CA ILE A 136 19.99 -18.81 10.98
C ILE A 136 21.29 -18.54 10.21
N ARG A 137 22.13 -17.60 10.66
CA ARG A 137 23.33 -17.16 9.95
C ARG A 137 24.21 -18.30 9.42
N PRO A 138 24.54 -19.36 10.19
CA PRO A 138 25.44 -20.41 9.73
C PRO A 138 24.86 -21.28 8.61
N VAL A 139 23.53 -21.29 8.41
CA VAL A 139 22.91 -22.03 7.30
C VAL A 139 22.88 -21.24 6.00
N LEU A 140 23.15 -19.94 6.06
CA LEU A 140 23.18 -19.05 4.90
C LEU A 140 24.55 -19.09 4.22
N ASN A 141 24.57 -18.98 2.89
CA ASN A 141 25.83 -18.76 2.17
C ASN A 141 26.36 -17.33 2.35
N ASP A 142 27.61 -17.07 1.96
CA ASP A 142 28.26 -15.77 2.16
C ASP A 142 27.47 -14.58 1.59
N GLN A 143 26.84 -14.76 0.43
CA GLN A 143 26.04 -13.70 -0.20
C GLN A 143 24.77 -13.42 0.61
N GLN A 144 24.07 -14.47 1.06
CA GLN A 144 22.87 -14.36 1.89
C GLN A 144 23.21 -13.76 3.27
N GLN A 145 24.33 -14.16 3.89
CA GLN A 145 24.81 -13.58 5.14
C GLN A 145 25.10 -12.09 4.98
N LEU A 146 25.81 -11.71 3.91
CA LEU A 146 26.10 -10.30 3.61
C LEU A 146 24.81 -9.49 3.40
N GLN A 147 23.82 -10.05 2.69
CA GLN A 147 22.50 -9.43 2.53
C GLN A 147 21.79 -9.27 3.87
N MET A 148 21.81 -10.31 4.72
CA MET A 148 21.20 -10.29 6.05
C MET A 148 21.86 -9.25 6.96
N ASP A 149 23.19 -9.13 6.94
CA ASP A 149 23.92 -8.11 7.69
C ASP A 149 23.50 -6.69 7.27
N GLY A 150 23.37 -6.46 5.97
CA GLY A 150 22.86 -5.19 5.45
C GLY A 150 21.43 -4.89 5.90
N GLU A 151 20.60 -5.90 6.04
CA GLU A 151 19.22 -5.75 6.51
C GLU A 151 19.14 -5.58 8.03
N LEU A 152 19.95 -6.29 8.81
CA LEU A 152 20.05 -6.08 10.25
C LEU A 152 20.57 -4.67 10.57
N ALA A 153 21.51 -4.14 9.77
CA ALA A 153 21.97 -2.77 9.89
C ALA A 153 20.83 -1.75 9.67
N ALA A 154 20.05 -1.90 8.60
CA ALA A 154 18.88 -1.06 8.35
C ALA A 154 17.77 -1.24 9.41
N PHE A 155 17.57 -2.46 9.89
CA PHE A 155 16.62 -2.75 10.97
C PHE A 155 17.01 -2.01 12.26
N ASN A 156 18.28 -2.08 12.65
CA ASN A 156 18.80 -1.40 13.84
C ASN A 156 18.56 0.11 13.79
N VAL A 157 18.72 0.74 12.61
CA VAL A 157 18.37 2.17 12.45
C VAL A 157 16.91 2.46 12.78
N GLY A 158 15.99 1.62 12.31
CA GLY A 158 14.56 1.77 12.60
C GLY A 158 14.23 1.54 14.08
N VAL A 159 14.88 0.55 14.69
CA VAL A 159 14.75 0.26 16.13
C VAL A 159 15.27 1.40 17.00
N ASP A 160 16.43 1.96 16.67
CA ASP A 160 17.02 3.07 17.40
C ASP A 160 16.10 4.29 17.34
N TYR A 161 15.56 4.60 16.16
CA TYR A 161 14.56 5.66 15.99
C TYR A 161 13.31 5.42 16.84
N ALA A 162 12.74 4.21 16.78
CA ALA A 162 11.56 3.86 17.56
C ALA A 162 11.81 3.93 19.07
N THR A 163 12.98 3.47 19.53
CA THR A 163 13.39 3.48 20.94
C THR A 163 13.53 4.90 21.47
N ARG A 164 14.22 5.79 20.73
CA ARG A 164 14.32 7.21 21.10
C ARG A 164 12.95 7.88 21.17
N ARG A 165 12.07 7.62 20.19
CA ARG A 165 10.72 8.19 20.17
C ARG A 165 9.88 7.70 21.36
N LEU A 166 9.92 6.41 21.65
CA LEU A 166 9.27 5.84 22.83
C LEU A 166 9.84 6.42 24.12
N GLN A 167 11.15 6.71 24.19
CA GLN A 167 11.77 7.35 25.35
C GLN A 167 11.26 8.79 25.55
N VAL A 168 11.26 9.60 24.48
CA VAL A 168 10.71 10.96 24.52
C VAL A 168 9.24 10.94 24.98
N TRP A 169 8.45 10.02 24.46
CA TRP A 169 7.06 9.85 24.86
C TRP A 169 6.91 9.39 26.31
N SER A 170 7.72 8.43 26.77
CA SER A 170 7.70 7.97 28.17
C SER A 170 8.05 9.07 29.17
N ASP A 171 8.83 10.05 28.73
CA ASP A 171 9.20 11.24 29.50
C ASP A 171 8.15 12.37 29.42
N GLY A 172 7.01 12.12 28.76
CA GLY A 172 5.92 13.08 28.59
C GLY A 172 6.09 14.05 27.43
N GLY A 173 7.08 13.85 26.55
CA GLY A 173 7.38 14.68 25.39
C GLY A 173 6.46 14.49 24.19
N PHE A 174 5.22 14.02 24.40
CA PHE A 174 4.24 13.87 23.32
C PHE A 174 3.67 15.23 22.91
N ASP A 175 3.89 15.62 21.65
CA ASP A 175 3.34 16.81 21.03
C ASP A 175 2.21 16.45 20.06
N TRP A 176 0.97 16.74 20.43
CA TRP A 176 -0.19 16.39 19.61
C TRP A 176 -0.19 17.07 18.24
N GLU A 177 0.45 18.25 18.08
CA GLU A 177 0.48 18.93 16.78
C GLU A 177 1.31 18.16 15.77
N THR A 178 2.40 17.51 16.19
CA THR A 178 3.32 16.83 15.27
C THR A 178 3.19 15.32 15.31
N GLU A 179 2.58 14.75 16.36
CA GLU A 179 2.51 13.31 16.59
C GLU A 179 1.11 12.70 16.36
N TRP A 180 0.04 13.48 16.43
CA TRP A 180 -1.32 12.95 16.28
C TRP A 180 -1.78 12.95 14.83
N VAL A 181 -2.22 11.80 14.31
CA VAL A 181 -2.53 11.58 12.89
C VAL A 181 -3.57 12.54 12.28
N ARG A 182 -4.42 13.14 13.12
CA ARG A 182 -5.46 14.09 12.71
C ARG A 182 -5.02 15.55 12.77
N SER A 183 -3.84 15.83 13.31
CA SER A 183 -3.24 17.16 13.27
C SER A 183 -2.86 17.54 11.84
N GLU A 184 -2.94 18.84 11.54
CA GLU A 184 -2.54 19.42 10.26
C GLU A 184 -1.04 19.21 9.98
N LYS A 185 -0.18 19.44 10.98
CA LYS A 185 1.29 19.34 10.84
C LYS A 185 1.80 17.90 10.79
N PHE A 186 1.04 16.94 11.32
CA PHE A 186 1.46 15.55 11.42
C PHE A 186 1.92 14.97 10.09
N ARG A 187 1.16 15.20 9.00
CA ARG A 187 1.48 14.59 7.70
C ARG A 187 2.82 15.06 7.14
N GLU A 188 3.12 16.34 7.30
CA GLU A 188 4.37 16.94 6.81
C GLU A 188 5.55 16.43 7.65
N GLU A 189 5.40 16.45 8.97
CA GLU A 189 6.41 15.99 9.91
C GLU A 189 6.69 14.48 9.79
N GLN A 190 5.64 13.67 9.72
CA GLN A 190 5.76 12.23 9.54
C GLN A 190 6.43 11.90 8.20
N ALA A 191 6.08 12.59 7.11
CA ALA A 191 6.74 12.37 5.81
C ALA A 191 8.22 12.74 5.83
N ARG A 192 8.59 13.83 6.54
CA ARG A 192 9.99 14.23 6.74
C ARG A 192 10.77 13.17 7.52
N ARG A 193 10.22 12.70 8.64
CA ARG A 193 10.82 11.67 9.50
C ARG A 193 10.97 10.34 8.77
N GLU A 194 9.92 9.89 8.08
CA GLU A 194 9.97 8.66 7.26
C GLU A 194 11.06 8.73 6.20
N GLN A 195 11.19 9.86 5.49
CA GLN A 195 12.26 10.03 4.51
C GLN A 195 13.65 10.01 5.14
N ALA A 196 13.82 10.60 6.32
CA ALA A 196 15.09 10.59 7.05
C ALA A 196 15.47 9.17 7.49
N VAL A 197 14.52 8.42 8.07
CA VAL A 197 14.73 7.02 8.49
C VAL A 197 15.04 6.14 7.27
N VAL A 198 14.27 6.23 6.18
CA VAL A 198 14.53 5.44 4.97
C VAL A 198 15.92 5.71 4.40
N ARG A 199 16.34 6.98 4.34
CA ARG A 199 17.69 7.35 3.89
C ARG A 199 18.75 6.71 4.79
N ALA A 200 18.62 6.88 6.11
CA ALA A 200 19.57 6.32 7.06
C ALA A 200 19.63 4.78 7.01
N GLN A 201 18.50 4.12 6.76
CA GLN A 201 18.43 2.67 6.53
C GLN A 201 19.17 2.24 5.26
N GLU A 202 19.00 2.95 4.15
CA GLU A 202 19.72 2.67 2.90
C GLU A 202 21.24 2.89 3.05
N GLU A 203 21.64 3.94 3.77
CA GLU A 203 23.04 4.24 4.08
C GLU A 203 23.65 3.17 4.99
N ALA A 204 22.96 2.78 6.06
CA ALA A 204 23.37 1.70 6.95
C ALA A 204 23.51 0.36 6.23
N LYS A 205 22.54 0.02 5.38
CA LYS A 205 22.60 -1.18 4.54
C LYS A 205 23.82 -1.14 3.61
N THR A 206 24.06 0.00 2.97
CA THR A 206 25.20 0.17 2.07
C THR A 206 26.53 0.08 2.81
N ALA A 207 26.63 0.68 4.00
CA ALA A 207 27.83 0.63 4.83
C ALA A 207 28.17 -0.82 5.24
N ALA A 208 27.18 -1.58 5.72
CA ALA A 208 27.34 -2.99 6.06
C ALA A 208 27.77 -3.83 4.85
N LEU A 209 27.16 -3.62 3.68
CA LEU A 209 27.52 -4.34 2.43
C LEU A 209 28.93 -4.01 1.92
N THR A 210 29.48 -2.84 2.27
CA THR A 210 30.78 -2.37 1.77
C THR A 210 31.90 -2.45 2.83
N GLY A 211 31.58 -2.89 4.05
CA GLY A 211 32.51 -2.89 5.18
C GLY A 211 32.91 -1.48 5.63
N GLN A 212 32.16 -0.45 5.24
CA GLN A 212 32.37 0.91 5.74
C GLN A 212 31.82 1.03 7.16
N PRO A 213 32.42 1.90 8.00
CA PRO A 213 31.86 2.19 9.32
C PRO A 213 30.42 2.66 9.15
N MET A 214 29.53 2.15 10.00
CA MET A 214 28.14 2.57 10.02
C MET A 214 28.07 4.08 10.24
N PRO A 215 27.25 4.81 9.46
CA PRO A 215 27.04 6.22 9.71
C PRO A 215 26.48 6.38 11.13
N GLU A 216 27.09 7.27 11.91
CA GLU A 216 26.48 7.68 13.17
C GLU A 216 25.14 8.32 12.85
N LEU A 217 24.06 7.78 13.42
CA LEU A 217 22.73 8.37 13.30
C LEU A 217 22.78 9.75 13.96
N GLY A 218 23.05 10.77 13.14
CA GLY A 218 22.91 12.16 13.56
C GLY A 218 21.52 12.39 14.16
N PRO A 219 21.34 13.50 14.90
CA PRO A 219 20.02 13.90 15.36
C PRO A 219 19.09 13.87 14.15
N LEU A 220 18.05 13.03 14.19
CA LEU A 220 17.10 13.00 13.10
C LEU A 220 16.38 14.35 13.16
N ASP A 221 16.71 15.24 12.22
CA ASP A 221 16.22 16.62 12.17
C ASP A 221 14.71 16.68 12.47
N GLY A 222 14.37 17.14 13.68
CA GLY A 222 13.02 17.03 14.22
C GLY A 222 12.90 16.32 15.57
N GLU A 223 14.02 15.88 16.19
CA GLU A 223 14.07 15.59 17.63
C GLU A 223 13.80 16.91 18.37
N VAL A 224 12.51 17.15 18.63
CA VAL A 224 12.00 18.33 19.32
C VAL A 224 12.69 18.35 20.69
N THR A 225 13.59 19.31 20.91
CA THR A 225 13.96 19.69 22.27
C THR A 225 12.64 20.01 22.97
N PRO A 226 12.24 19.27 24.02
CA PRO A 226 10.93 19.44 24.61
C PRO A 226 10.76 20.92 24.98
N PRO A 227 9.74 21.62 24.44
CA PRO A 227 9.48 22.98 24.86
C PRO A 227 9.28 22.98 26.38
N PRO A 228 9.78 23.99 27.12
CA PRO A 228 9.61 24.05 28.57
C PRO A 228 8.12 23.91 28.89
N ALA A 229 7.79 22.94 29.74
CA ALA A 229 6.43 22.59 30.12
C ALA A 229 5.68 23.82 30.63
N THR A 230 4.94 24.48 29.73
CA THR A 230 4.15 25.67 30.03
C THR A 230 2.70 25.23 29.99
N GLY A 231 2.06 25.13 31.17
CA GLY A 231 0.66 24.72 31.29
C GLY A 231 -0.25 25.63 30.46
N GLY A 232 -0.81 25.08 29.38
CA GLY A 232 -1.66 25.81 28.43
C GLY A 232 -2.99 25.10 28.24
N ALA A 233 -4.07 25.85 28.47
CA ALA A 233 -5.46 25.43 28.36
C ALA A 233 -5.87 24.98 26.94
N GLN A 234 -6.75 23.97 26.86
CA GLN A 234 -7.39 23.52 25.63
C GLN A 234 -8.26 24.62 24.99
N PRO A 235 -8.14 24.91 23.68
CA PRO A 235 -9.07 25.75 22.95
C PRO A 235 -10.20 24.93 22.30
N THR A 236 -11.44 25.25 22.66
CA THR A 236 -12.67 24.73 22.04
C THR A 236 -13.07 25.58 20.83
N ALA A 237 -12.58 25.25 19.64
CA ALA A 237 -13.01 25.90 18.39
C ALA A 237 -13.90 24.97 17.57
N LYS A 238 -15.18 25.35 17.44
CA LYS A 238 -16.21 24.65 16.67
C LYS A 238 -16.04 24.91 15.16
N PRO A 239 -15.88 23.90 14.30
CA PRO A 239 -15.67 24.12 12.86
C PRO A 239 -16.95 24.61 12.16
N ALA A 240 -16.77 25.52 11.22
CA ALA A 240 -17.84 26.10 10.41
C ALA A 240 -18.36 25.10 9.34
N PRO A 241 -19.67 25.12 9.00
CA PRO A 241 -20.26 24.21 8.03
C PRO A 241 -19.83 24.55 6.60
N VAL A 242 -19.25 23.55 5.91
CA VAL A 242 -18.86 23.65 4.49
C VAL A 242 -20.12 23.53 3.62
N SER A 243 -20.38 24.54 2.80
CA SER A 243 -21.56 24.60 1.93
C SER A 243 -21.44 23.61 0.76
N THR A 244 -22.33 22.61 0.71
CA THR A 244 -22.41 21.58 -0.33
C THR A 244 -23.16 22.09 -1.57
N ARG A 245 -22.44 22.78 -2.46
CA ARG A 245 -22.96 23.06 -3.81
C ARG A 245 -22.95 21.75 -4.62
N PRO A 246 -24.05 21.36 -5.28
CA PRO A 246 -24.11 20.16 -6.12
C PRO A 246 -23.04 20.26 -7.22
N ALA A 247 -22.07 19.35 -7.20
CA ALA A 247 -21.05 19.27 -8.24
C ALA A 247 -21.68 18.73 -9.53
N GLU A 248 -21.50 19.45 -10.64
CA GLU A 248 -21.86 18.97 -11.96
C GLU A 248 -21.15 17.64 -12.24
N ALA A 249 -21.89 16.68 -12.82
CA ALA A 249 -21.40 15.33 -13.06
C ALA A 249 -20.19 15.37 -14.01
N ARG A 250 -19.01 15.04 -13.48
CA ARG A 250 -17.81 14.86 -14.29
C ARG A 250 -18.03 13.68 -15.25
N PRO A 251 -17.54 13.75 -16.50
CA PRO A 251 -17.51 12.60 -17.38
C PRO A 251 -16.79 11.43 -16.68
N LYS A 252 -17.37 10.23 -16.75
CA LYS A 252 -16.78 9.03 -16.15
C LYS A 252 -15.47 8.66 -16.82
N ASP A 253 -14.48 8.26 -16.04
CA ASP A 253 -13.19 7.82 -16.58
C ASP A 253 -13.26 6.36 -17.10
N ASP A 254 -12.28 5.94 -17.91
CA ASP A 254 -12.26 4.58 -18.48
C ASP A 254 -12.21 3.47 -17.41
N TRP A 255 -11.67 3.76 -16.23
CA TRP A 255 -11.51 2.80 -15.12
C TRP A 255 -12.83 2.60 -14.38
N GLU A 256 -13.58 3.69 -14.17
CA GLU A 256 -14.96 3.72 -13.70
C GLU A 256 -15.86 2.97 -14.66
N ILE A 257 -15.79 3.28 -15.96
CA ILE A 257 -16.56 2.59 -17.00
C ILE A 257 -16.29 1.08 -16.95
N TYR A 258 -15.02 0.67 -16.90
CA TYR A 258 -14.66 -0.73 -16.78
C TYR A 258 -15.23 -1.39 -15.51
N THR A 259 -15.10 -0.71 -14.36
CA THR A 259 -15.58 -1.24 -13.07
C THR A 259 -17.10 -1.36 -13.04
N GLU A 260 -17.82 -0.38 -13.60
CA GLU A 260 -19.27 -0.43 -13.72
C GLU A 260 -19.74 -1.57 -14.64
N GLN A 261 -19.06 -1.75 -15.78
CA GLN A 261 -19.31 -2.89 -16.66
C GLN A 261 -19.01 -4.23 -15.97
N PHE A 262 -17.96 -4.29 -15.16
CA PHE A 262 -17.61 -5.48 -14.38
C PHE A 262 -18.71 -5.81 -13.36
N ILE A 263 -19.16 -4.81 -12.58
CA ILE A 263 -20.27 -4.92 -11.64
C ILE A 263 -21.52 -5.44 -12.34
N GLN A 264 -21.86 -4.86 -13.50
CA GLN A 264 -23.04 -5.23 -14.27
C GLN A 264 -22.93 -6.66 -14.84
N ARG A 265 -21.77 -7.02 -15.40
CA ARG A 265 -21.52 -8.33 -16.02
C ARG A 265 -21.70 -9.48 -15.02
N TYR A 266 -21.13 -9.34 -13.83
CA TYR A 266 -21.18 -10.39 -12.80
C TYR A 266 -22.36 -10.26 -11.84
N LYS A 267 -23.22 -9.24 -12.00
CA LYS A 267 -24.35 -8.96 -11.12
C LYS A 267 -23.93 -8.98 -9.65
N LEU A 268 -22.89 -8.19 -9.33
CA LEU A 268 -22.34 -8.14 -7.97
C LEU A 268 -23.40 -7.64 -6.98
N ASP A 269 -23.44 -8.25 -5.80
CA ASP A 269 -24.31 -7.79 -4.70
C ASP A 269 -23.82 -6.46 -4.10
N ALA A 270 -24.59 -5.89 -3.17
CA ALA A 270 -24.26 -4.58 -2.59
C ALA A 270 -22.88 -4.53 -1.91
N ALA A 271 -22.50 -5.59 -1.17
CA ALA A 271 -21.22 -5.66 -0.47
C ALA A 271 -20.04 -5.83 -1.44
N GLN A 272 -20.23 -6.65 -2.48
CA GLN A 272 -19.27 -6.83 -3.56
C GLN A 272 -19.10 -5.53 -4.38
N GLN A 273 -20.18 -4.79 -4.65
CA GLN A 273 -20.14 -3.49 -5.33
C GLN A 273 -19.36 -2.45 -4.54
N GLU A 274 -19.61 -2.33 -3.23
CA GLU A 274 -18.86 -1.43 -2.38
C GLU A 274 -17.36 -1.79 -2.36
N SER A 275 -17.05 -3.07 -2.29
CA SER A 275 -15.67 -3.56 -2.37
C SER A 275 -15.01 -3.23 -3.71
N ALA A 276 -15.73 -3.40 -4.83
CA ALA A 276 -15.26 -3.01 -6.16
C ALA A 276 -14.95 -1.50 -6.25
N ARG A 277 -15.83 -0.65 -5.69
CA ARG A 277 -15.63 0.82 -5.65
C ARG A 277 -14.42 1.20 -4.79
N ARG A 278 -14.19 0.54 -3.65
CA ARG A 278 -12.99 0.76 -2.82
C ARG A 278 -11.70 0.38 -3.56
N ILE A 279 -11.70 -0.74 -4.27
CA ILE A 279 -10.55 -1.17 -5.10
C ILE A 279 -10.28 -0.14 -6.22
N LEU A 280 -11.33 0.33 -6.89
CA LEU A 280 -11.23 1.37 -7.91
C LEU A 280 -10.62 2.66 -7.33
N ALA A 281 -11.16 3.17 -6.21
CA ALA A 281 -10.68 4.40 -5.58
C ALA A 281 -9.18 4.32 -5.20
N SER A 282 -8.76 3.21 -4.59
CA SER A 282 -7.35 2.95 -4.28
C SER A 282 -6.48 2.91 -5.54
N SER A 283 -6.97 2.30 -6.63
CA SER A 283 -6.21 2.20 -7.88
C SER A 283 -6.12 3.55 -8.62
N GLN A 284 -7.19 4.36 -8.58
CA GLN A 284 -7.21 5.73 -9.09
C GLN A 284 -6.23 6.61 -8.30
N GLN A 285 -6.17 6.49 -6.97
CA GLN A 285 -5.22 7.22 -6.14
C GLN A 285 -3.76 6.93 -6.53
N ASP A 286 -3.43 5.65 -6.77
CA ASP A 286 -2.09 5.25 -7.22
C ASP A 286 -1.74 5.82 -8.61
N ARG A 287 -2.70 5.75 -9.56
CA ARG A 287 -2.58 6.35 -10.89
C ARG A 287 -2.33 7.85 -10.79
N ASP A 288 -3.15 8.55 -10.02
CA ASP A 288 -3.14 10.00 -9.91
C ASP A 288 -1.84 10.48 -9.24
N ARG A 289 -1.36 9.75 -8.22
CA ARG A 289 -0.03 10.00 -7.61
C ARG A 289 1.10 9.84 -8.63
N TYR A 290 1.04 8.83 -9.49
CA TYR A 290 2.03 8.64 -10.55
C TYR A 290 1.97 9.77 -11.59
N LEU A 291 0.77 10.12 -12.03
CA LEU A 291 0.54 11.21 -12.98
C LEU A 291 0.97 12.57 -12.43
N ALA A 292 0.75 12.84 -11.14
CA ALA A 292 1.21 14.07 -10.51
C ALA A 292 2.75 14.20 -10.58
N ARG A 293 3.48 13.09 -10.44
CA ARG A 293 4.95 13.08 -10.47
C ARG A 293 5.55 13.01 -11.88
N ARG A 294 4.88 12.35 -12.82
CA ARG A 294 5.43 11.99 -14.15
C ARG A 294 4.61 12.51 -15.33
N GLY A 295 3.54 13.26 -15.07
CA GLY A 295 2.63 13.76 -16.10
C GLY A 295 3.31 14.68 -17.11
N SER A 296 4.19 15.56 -16.64
CA SER A 296 4.98 16.45 -17.51
C SER A 296 5.88 15.68 -18.47
N ASP A 297 6.53 14.62 -18.01
CA ASP A 297 7.37 13.74 -18.83
C ASP A 297 6.55 12.99 -19.89
N ILE A 298 5.37 12.49 -19.51
CA ILE A 298 4.44 11.82 -20.44
C ILE A 298 4.01 12.79 -21.54
N GLN A 299 3.59 14.01 -21.16
CA GLN A 299 3.21 15.05 -22.12
C GLN A 299 4.39 15.47 -23.01
N ALA A 300 5.61 15.53 -22.47
CA ALA A 300 6.80 15.81 -23.25
C ALA A 300 7.07 14.73 -24.30
N ALA A 301 6.95 13.44 -23.93
CA ALA A 301 7.07 12.33 -24.86
C ALA A 301 5.97 12.34 -25.94
N GLU A 302 4.73 12.70 -25.57
CA GLU A 302 3.62 12.88 -26.53
C GLU A 302 3.88 14.02 -27.52
N ARG A 303 4.43 15.16 -27.04
CA ARG A 303 4.84 16.26 -27.93
C ARG A 303 5.97 15.86 -28.87
N LYS A 304 6.99 15.14 -28.38
CA LYS A 304 8.08 14.60 -29.24
C LYS A 304 7.51 13.68 -30.33
N LEU A 305 6.54 12.83 -29.97
CA LEU A 305 5.91 11.92 -30.92
C LEU A 305 5.14 12.67 -32.01
N ALA A 306 4.43 13.74 -31.65
CA ALA A 306 3.71 14.58 -32.61
C ALA A 306 4.64 15.41 -33.51
N ALA A 307 5.79 15.84 -33.00
CA ALA A 307 6.75 16.67 -33.72
C ALA A 307 7.79 15.88 -34.56
N ALA A 308 7.82 14.55 -34.44
CA ALA A 308 8.82 13.71 -35.11
C ALA A 308 8.76 13.86 -36.64
N ALA A 309 9.90 14.25 -37.24
CA ALA A 309 9.99 14.54 -38.68
C ALA A 309 10.24 13.28 -39.52
N ASN A 310 10.77 12.23 -38.91
CA ASN A 310 11.12 10.96 -39.54
C ASN A 310 10.67 9.76 -38.69
N ASP A 311 10.74 8.57 -39.28
CA ASP A 311 10.26 7.33 -38.66
C ASP A 311 11.08 6.91 -37.43
N ASP A 312 12.39 7.15 -37.44
CA ASP A 312 13.28 6.82 -36.33
C ASP A 312 12.97 7.64 -35.07
N GLU A 313 12.79 8.96 -35.22
CA GLU A 313 12.36 9.84 -34.14
C GLU A 313 10.99 9.45 -33.59
N ARG A 314 10.05 9.11 -34.49
CA ARG A 314 8.71 8.66 -34.14
C ARG A 314 8.76 7.36 -33.34
N ALA A 315 9.58 6.40 -33.75
CA ALA A 315 9.76 5.13 -33.05
C ALA A 315 10.34 5.34 -31.64
N ARG A 316 11.37 6.19 -31.50
CA ARG A 316 11.97 6.50 -30.19
C ARG A 316 10.99 7.21 -29.25
N ALA A 317 10.27 8.22 -29.75
CA ALA A 317 9.28 8.94 -28.95
C ALA A 317 8.10 8.05 -28.54
N LYS A 318 7.66 7.14 -29.43
CA LYS A 318 6.63 6.15 -29.12
C LYS A 318 7.09 5.19 -28.02
N ALA A 319 8.30 4.64 -28.12
CA ALA A 319 8.86 3.76 -27.11
C ALA A 319 9.04 4.47 -25.76
N GLU A 320 9.46 5.74 -25.76
CA GLU A 320 9.54 6.56 -24.55
C GLU A 320 8.16 6.75 -23.90
N ARG A 321 7.14 7.10 -24.70
CA ARG A 321 5.75 7.25 -24.22
C ARG A 321 5.21 5.95 -23.63
N GLU A 322 5.39 4.82 -24.32
CA GLU A 322 4.95 3.51 -23.85
C GLU A 322 5.64 3.11 -22.55
N ARG A 323 6.95 3.33 -22.45
CA ARG A 323 7.71 3.08 -21.22
C ARG A 323 7.19 3.91 -20.04
N LEU A 324 6.84 5.19 -20.26
CA LEU A 324 6.31 6.08 -19.23
C LEU A 324 4.86 5.74 -18.85
N ARG A 325 4.06 5.20 -19.77
CA ARG A 325 2.67 4.76 -19.49
C ARG A 325 2.58 3.37 -18.87
N ALA A 326 3.58 2.51 -19.07
CA ALA A 326 3.57 1.14 -18.56
C ALA A 326 3.24 1.00 -17.05
N PRO A 327 3.68 1.89 -16.14
CA PRO A 327 3.25 1.82 -14.73
C PRO A 327 1.74 2.02 -14.53
N ILE A 328 1.10 2.88 -15.32
CA ILE A 328 -0.36 3.10 -15.29
C ILE A 328 -1.08 1.84 -15.76
N ASP A 329 -0.61 1.23 -16.86
CA ASP A 329 -1.17 0.00 -17.40
C ASP A 329 -1.05 -1.17 -16.42
N ARG A 330 0.07 -1.25 -15.69
CA ARG A 330 0.25 -2.23 -14.60
C ARG A 330 -0.70 -1.98 -13.43
N THR A 331 -0.94 -0.72 -13.05
CA THR A 331 -1.93 -0.41 -12.01
C THR A 331 -3.34 -0.80 -12.47
N PHE A 332 -3.68 -0.57 -13.74
CA PHE A 332 -4.95 -1.05 -14.29
C PHE A 332 -5.05 -2.58 -14.33
N SER A 333 -3.96 -3.27 -14.65
CA SER A 333 -3.93 -4.75 -14.62
C SER A 333 -4.16 -5.28 -13.20
N ARG A 334 -3.53 -4.69 -12.18
CA ARG A 334 -3.77 -5.02 -10.77
C ARG A 334 -5.22 -4.74 -10.33
N LEU A 335 -5.83 -3.66 -10.83
CA LEU A 335 -7.27 -3.39 -10.62
C LEU A 335 -8.11 -4.57 -11.15
N LYS A 336 -7.84 -5.03 -12.38
CA LYS A 336 -8.55 -6.18 -12.97
C LYS A 336 -8.38 -7.45 -12.17
N GLU A 337 -7.14 -7.79 -11.79
CA GLU A 337 -6.84 -8.98 -10.98
C GLU A 337 -7.58 -8.97 -9.64
N ARG A 338 -7.59 -7.83 -8.93
CA ARG A 338 -8.32 -7.68 -7.67
C ARG A 338 -9.83 -7.77 -7.85
N LEU A 339 -10.37 -7.23 -8.94
CA LEU A 339 -11.79 -7.33 -9.25
C LEU A 339 -12.20 -8.77 -9.58
N ASP A 340 -11.36 -9.55 -10.27
CA ASP A 340 -11.67 -10.92 -10.71
C ASP A 340 -11.91 -11.92 -9.55
N VAL A 341 -11.44 -11.59 -8.35
CA VAL A 341 -11.67 -12.39 -7.14
C VAL A 341 -13.08 -12.17 -6.56
N LEU A 342 -13.70 -11.00 -6.79
CA LEU A 342 -14.96 -10.63 -6.16
C LEU A 342 -16.16 -11.52 -6.56
N PRO A 343 -16.36 -11.89 -7.84
CA PRO A 343 -17.50 -12.71 -8.22
C PRO A 343 -17.43 -14.12 -7.62
N SER A 344 -18.56 -14.59 -7.10
CA SER A 344 -18.74 -15.98 -6.69
C SER A 344 -18.66 -16.94 -7.87
N ARG A 345 -18.41 -18.23 -7.60
CA ARG A 345 -18.37 -19.28 -8.63
C ARG A 345 -19.67 -19.34 -9.45
N LYS A 346 -20.83 -19.14 -8.79
CA LYS A 346 -22.14 -19.08 -9.45
C LYS A 346 -22.25 -17.88 -10.40
N GLN A 347 -21.88 -16.69 -9.94
CA GLN A 347 -21.88 -15.47 -10.78
C GLN A 347 -20.96 -15.62 -12.00
N ARG A 348 -19.78 -16.24 -11.85
CA ARG A 348 -18.87 -16.52 -12.99
C ARG A 348 -19.50 -17.49 -13.99
N ALA A 349 -20.13 -18.56 -13.52
CA ALA A 349 -20.80 -19.53 -14.39
C ALA A 349 -22.00 -18.92 -15.13
N GLU A 350 -22.78 -18.05 -14.47
CA GLU A 350 -23.89 -17.33 -15.10
C GLU A 350 -23.39 -16.33 -16.16
N ALA A 351 -22.33 -15.57 -15.87
CA ALA A 351 -21.72 -14.66 -16.83
C ALA A 351 -21.19 -15.40 -18.07
N ALA A 352 -20.54 -16.55 -17.89
CA ALA A 352 -20.03 -17.37 -19.01
C ALA A 352 -21.15 -17.92 -19.91
N LYS A 353 -22.30 -18.31 -19.32
CA LYS A 353 -23.49 -18.71 -20.09
C LYS A 353 -24.04 -17.54 -20.90
N ALA A 354 -24.17 -16.37 -20.28
CA ALA A 354 -24.65 -15.17 -20.95
C ALA A 354 -23.75 -14.75 -22.12
N ASP A 355 -22.43 -14.92 -22.01
CA ASP A 355 -21.50 -14.64 -23.11
C ASP A 355 -21.64 -15.64 -24.27
N THR A 356 -22.00 -16.89 -23.99
CA THR A 356 -22.22 -17.92 -25.02
C THR A 356 -23.53 -17.71 -25.78
N GLU A 357 -24.56 -17.22 -25.08
CA GLU A 357 -25.88 -16.97 -25.66
C GLU A 357 -25.96 -15.63 -26.41
N ARG A 358 -25.03 -14.71 -26.18
CA ARG A 358 -25.03 -13.41 -26.87
C ARG A 358 -24.61 -13.61 -28.33
N PRO A 359 -25.51 -13.40 -29.32
CA PRO A 359 -25.14 -13.54 -30.73
C PRO A 359 -24.00 -12.58 -31.05
N PRO A 360 -23.00 -13.00 -31.85
CA PRO A 360 -21.85 -12.17 -32.15
C PRO A 360 -22.33 -10.86 -32.79
N ALA A 361 -22.11 -9.75 -32.09
CA ALA A 361 -22.62 -8.42 -32.41
C ALA A 361 -22.18 -7.88 -33.80
N GLY A 362 -21.34 -8.62 -34.53
CA GLY A 362 -20.79 -8.23 -35.83
C GLY A 362 -21.54 -8.75 -37.07
N LYS A 363 -22.43 -9.75 -36.99
CA LYS A 363 -23.01 -10.33 -38.23
C LYS A 363 -24.33 -9.71 -38.71
N ALA A 364 -24.98 -8.87 -37.91
CA ALA A 364 -26.32 -8.34 -38.26
C ALA A 364 -26.31 -7.05 -39.09
N ARG A 365 -25.17 -6.37 -39.29
CA ARG A 365 -25.14 -5.06 -39.99
C ARG A 365 -24.54 -5.05 -41.40
N GLU A 366 -24.01 -6.17 -41.87
CA GLU A 366 -23.42 -6.24 -43.22
C GLU A 366 -24.44 -6.62 -44.31
N GLY A 367 -25.60 -7.18 -43.93
CA GLY A 367 -26.67 -7.57 -44.87
C GLY A 367 -27.63 -6.44 -45.27
N GLU A 368 -27.77 -5.40 -44.45
CA GLU A 368 -28.82 -4.39 -44.64
C GLU A 368 -28.36 -3.13 -45.40
N ARG A 369 -27.04 -2.99 -45.66
CA ARG A 369 -26.49 -1.90 -46.51
C ARG A 369 -26.32 -2.27 -47.98
N SER A 370 -26.47 -3.54 -48.35
CA SER A 370 -26.37 -3.96 -49.76
C SER A 370 -27.70 -3.96 -50.52
N ALA A 371 -28.83 -3.68 -49.85
CA ALA A 371 -30.15 -3.63 -50.50
C ALA A 371 -30.61 -2.22 -50.90
N GLU A 372 -29.99 -1.15 -50.40
CA GLU A 372 -30.43 0.24 -50.64
C GLU A 372 -29.53 1.02 -51.64
N GLY A 373 -28.74 0.30 -52.44
CA GLY A 373 -27.85 0.88 -53.46
C GLY A 373 -28.27 0.66 -54.92
N ALA A 374 -29.39 -0.01 -55.19
CA ALA A 374 -29.75 -0.46 -56.55
C ALA A 374 -30.85 0.35 -57.27
N ALA A 375 -31.31 1.48 -56.73
CA ALA A 375 -32.36 2.27 -57.36
C ALA A 375 -32.09 3.78 -57.26
N THR A 376 -31.21 4.31 -58.12
CA THR A 376 -31.24 5.69 -58.67
C THR A 376 -29.94 5.99 -59.43
N SER A 377 -29.83 5.48 -60.66
CA SER A 377 -28.91 6.03 -61.66
C SER A 377 -29.52 5.85 -63.05
N SER A 378 -30.43 6.76 -63.39
CA SER A 378 -30.87 7.03 -64.76
C SER A 378 -31.45 8.44 -64.82
N GLY A 379 -30.86 9.29 -65.66
CA GLY A 379 -31.19 10.72 -65.84
C GLY A 379 -29.91 11.52 -65.99
N ALA A 380 -29.22 11.56 -67.14
CA ALA A 380 -29.61 12.19 -68.41
C ALA A 380 -29.94 13.68 -68.26
N GLY A 381 -29.09 14.54 -68.82
CA GLY A 381 -29.23 16.00 -68.92
C GLY A 381 -27.90 16.68 -68.56
N GLY A 382 -27.03 17.06 -69.50
CA GLY A 382 -27.33 17.86 -70.68
C GLY A 382 -27.42 19.32 -70.26
N GLY A 383 -26.31 20.06 -70.30
CA GLY A 383 -26.23 21.41 -69.73
C GLY A 383 -24.96 22.16 -70.11
N GLU A 384 -24.81 22.35 -71.42
CA GLU A 384 -23.97 23.35 -72.08
C GLU A 384 -24.18 24.74 -71.45
N ARG A 385 -23.12 25.48 -71.08
CA ARG A 385 -23.11 26.95 -71.15
C ARG A 385 -21.70 27.55 -71.11
N ARG A 386 -21.43 28.29 -72.19
CA ARG A 386 -20.31 29.19 -72.46
C ARG A 386 -20.30 30.45 -71.57
N GLY A 387 -19.10 31.04 -71.47
CA GLY A 387 -18.83 32.49 -71.37
C GLY A 387 -18.89 33.06 -69.95
N GLN A 388 -18.00 33.95 -69.51
CA GLN A 388 -16.99 34.79 -70.16
C GLN A 388 -15.74 34.91 -69.28
#